data_AF-A0A920AF64-F1
#
_entry.id   AF-A0A920AF64-F1
#
_cell.length_a   1.000
_cell.length_b   1.000
_cell.length_c   1.000
_cell.angle_alpha   90.00
_cell.angle_beta   90.00
_cell.angle_gamma   90.00
#
_symmetry.space_group_name_H-M   'P 1'
#
loop_
_entity.id
_entity.type
_entity.pdbx_description
1 polymer ?
#
loop_
_entity_poly.entity_id
_entity_poly.type
_entity_poly.pdbx_seq_one_letter_code
_entity_poly.pdbx_strand_id
1 'polypeptide(L)' 'MIILFIAFMIVGWAVQSKLKSKFKKYSATPLLNGMSGKEVAEKC' A
#
# COMPACT_ATOMS: atom_id res chain seq x y z
N MET A 1 15.19 -16.17 19.46
CA MET A 1 15.43 -15.54 18.15
C MET A 1 14.25 -15.67 17.18
N ILE A 2 13.79 -16.88 16.85
CA ILE A 2 12.74 -17.15 15.84
C ILE A 2 11.35 -16.59 16.19
N ILE A 3 11.02 -16.53 17.48
CA ILE A 3 9.70 -16.08 17.97
C ILE A 3 9.47 -14.58 17.65
N LEU A 4 10.52 -13.76 17.72
CA LEU A 4 10.44 -12.34 17.34
C LEU A 4 10.17 -12.17 15.85
N PHE A 5 10.82 -12.99 15.01
CA PHE A 5 10.60 -12.99 13.56
C PHE A 5 9.15 -13.33 13.21
N ILE A 6 8.61 -14.39 13.82
CA ILE A 6 7.22 -14.80 13.60
C ILE A 6 6.26 -13.71 14.10
N ALA A 7 6.53 -13.08 15.24
CA ALA A 7 5.72 -11.97 15.74
C ALA A 7 5.70 -10.78 14.78
N PHE A 8 6.86 -10.34 14.28
CA PHE A 8 6.94 -9.26 13.29
C PHE A 8 6.28 -9.62 11.96
N MET A 9 6.36 -10.89 11.53
CA MET A 9 5.69 -11.37 10.31
C MET A 9 4.17 -11.30 10.43
N ILE A 10 3.61 -11.74 11.57
CA ILE A 10 2.17 -11.70 11.83
C ILE A 10 1.68 -10.25 11.95
N VAL A 11 2.40 -9.41 12.70
CA VAL A 11 2.06 -7.98 12.85
C VAL A 11 2.17 -7.25 11.51
N GLY A 12 3.22 -7.50 10.73
CA GLY A 12 3.43 -6.93 9.40
C GLY A 12 2.31 -7.29 8.44
N TRP A 13 1.90 -8.56 8.40
CA TRP A 13 0.80 -9.01 7.55
C TRP A 13 -0.55 -8.41 7.98
N ALA A 14 -0.84 -8.35 9.28
CA ALA A 14 -2.06 -7.76 9.82
C ALA A 14 -2.16 -6.25 9.51
N VAL A 15 -1.05 -5.52 9.69
CA VAL A 15 -0.97 -4.10 9.34
C VAL A 15 -1.08 -3.91 7.84
N GLN A 16 -0.40 -4.71 7.02
CA GLN A 16 -0.48 -4.62 5.55
C GLN A 16 -1.89 -4.88 5.03
N SER A 17 -2.61 -5.84 5.59
CA SER A 17 -4.01 -6.12 5.24
C SER A 17 -4.95 -4.98 5.65
N LYS A 18 -4.79 -4.44 6.87
CA LYS A 18 -5.52 -3.24 7.31
C LYS A 18 -5.19 -2.04 6.43
N LEU A 19 -3.92 -1.83 6.11
CA LEU A 19 -3.45 -0.73 5.28
C LEU A 19 -3.97 -0.89 3.85
N LYS A 20 -4.03 -2.10 3.28
CA LYS A 20 -4.62 -2.34 1.95
C LYS A 20 -6.11 -2.10 1.90
N SER A 21 -6.84 -2.45 2.97
CA SER A 21 -8.28 -2.15 3.11
C SER A 21 -8.53 -0.64 3.27
N LYS A 22 -7.72 0.02 4.11
CA LYS A 22 -7.74 1.47 4.28
C LYS A 22 -7.29 2.16 2.99
N PHE A 23 -6.23 1.72 2.33
CA PHE A 23 -5.76 2.21 1.04
C PHE A 23 -6.83 2.00 -0.03
N LYS A 24 -7.55 0.88 -0.08
CA LYS A 24 -8.69 0.77 -1.00
C LYS A 24 -9.82 1.76 -0.70
N LYS A 25 -10.03 2.09 0.58
CA LYS A 25 -11.07 3.03 1.05
C LYS A 25 -10.65 4.51 0.95
N TYR A 26 -9.36 4.82 1.11
CA TYR A 26 -8.77 6.16 1.18
C TYR A 26 -7.93 6.51 -0.07
N SER A 27 -7.35 5.53 -0.77
CA SER A 27 -6.94 5.62 -2.20
C SER A 27 -8.12 5.46 -3.16
N ALA A 28 -9.33 5.68 -2.65
CA ALA A 28 -10.39 6.30 -3.41
C ALA A 28 -10.12 7.82 -3.63
N THR A 29 -8.86 8.26 -3.59
CA THR A 29 -8.36 9.09 -4.70
C THR A 29 -8.11 8.12 -5.85
N PRO A 30 -9.12 7.82 -6.70
CA PRO A 30 -8.78 7.27 -8.01
C PRO A 30 -7.73 8.23 -8.55
N LEU A 31 -6.69 7.71 -9.21
CA LEU A 31 -6.04 8.49 -10.25
C LEU A 31 -7.19 8.84 -11.20
N LEU A 32 -7.85 9.98 -10.96
CA LEU A 32 -9.09 10.43 -11.60
C LEU A 32 -8.83 10.82 -13.05
N ASN A 33 -7.67 10.47 -13.55
CA ASN A 33 -7.26 10.70 -14.90
C ASN A 33 -6.53 9.42 -15.30
N GLY A 34 -6.96 8.78 -16.38
CA GLY A 34 -6.30 7.64 -17.00
C GLY A 34 -4.90 7.97 -17.57
N MET A 35 -4.09 8.73 -16.83
CA MET A 35 -2.67 8.93 -17.10
C MET A 35 -1.90 7.71 -16.59
N SER A 36 -1.19 7.06 -17.50
CA SER A 36 -0.17 6.07 -17.17
C SER A 36 0.94 6.74 -16.36
N GLY A 37 1.58 6.02 -15.42
CA GLY A 37 2.67 6.54 -14.57
C GLY A 37 3.84 7.16 -15.35
N LYS A 38 3.91 6.95 -16.67
CA LYS A 38 4.78 7.63 -17.61
C LYS A 38 4.56 9.15 -17.67
N GLU A 39 3.32 9.62 -17.59
CA GLU A 39 2.97 11.04 -17.76
C GLU A 39 3.28 11.89 -16.51
N VAL A 40 3.29 11.26 -15.34
CA VAL A 40 3.69 11.90 -14.07
C VAL A 40 5.22 12.03 -13.99
N ALA A 41 5.94 11.04 -14.52
CA ALA A 41 7.40 11.08 -14.58
C ALA A 41 7.93 12.07 -15.64
N GLU A 42 7.20 12.30 -16.74
CA GLU A 42 7.59 13.26 -17.77
C GLU A 42 7.37 14.74 -17.37
N LYS A 43 6.59 15.01 -16.32
CA LYS A 43 6.33 16.37 -15.81
C LYS A 43 7.17 16.76 -14.59
N CYS A 44 8.05 15.86 -14.12
CA CYS A 44 9.03 16.14 -13.06
C CYS A 44 10.39 16.52 -13.63
#